data_AF-A0A7C4KFR5-F1
#
_entry.id   AF-A0A7C4KFR5-F1
#
_cell.length_a   1.000
_cell.length_b   1.000
_cell.length_c   1.000
_cell.angle_alpha   90.00
_cell.angle_beta   90.00
_cell.angle_gamma   90.00
#
_symmetry.space_group_name_H-M   'P 1'
#
loop_
_entity.id
_entity.type
_entity.pdbx_description
1 polymer ?
#
loop_
_entity_poly.entity_id
_entity_poly.type
_entity_poly.pdbx_seq_one_letter_code
_entity_poly.pdbx_strand_id
1 'polypeptide(L)'
;MKKFQQWSGYLLAYAMWIVSFLLWLGFMLVGRDALLGMLGIYFIGESFQRRLQAQLADRVFVFGTGLIWVILMIVVENYFRTGVKKGDLSRRLGRVLGPQVLLIFLADAVKAIWVDPIPLPWIRWVLLAVELTVGVGAIYLSSRKPRLS
;
A
#
# COMPACT_ATOMS: atom_id res chain seq x y z
N MET A 1 -27.07 5.21 -24.17
CA MET A 1 -25.68 4.72 -23.95
C MET A 1 -24.89 5.48 -22.87
N LYS A 2 -24.99 6.81 -22.74
CA LYS A 2 -24.25 7.60 -21.71
C LYS A 2 -24.50 7.17 -20.24
N LYS A 3 -25.72 6.78 -19.88
CA LYS A 3 -26.04 6.28 -18.51
C LYS A 3 -25.29 4.98 -18.18
N PHE A 4 -25.24 4.01 -19.10
CA PHE A 4 -24.57 2.72 -18.85
C PHE A 4 -23.06 2.87 -18.63
N GLN A 5 -22.40 3.73 -19.43
CA GLN A 5 -20.99 4.06 -19.23
C GLN A 5 -20.72 4.72 -17.86
N GLN A 6 -21.58 5.65 -17.43
CA GLN A 6 -21.45 6.26 -16.10
C GLN A 6 -21.62 5.24 -14.97
N TRP A 7 -22.62 4.37 -15.06
CA TRP A 7 -22.83 3.29 -14.09
C TRP A 7 -21.63 2.34 -13.99
N SER A 8 -21.08 1.92 -15.14
CA SER A 8 -19.87 1.08 -15.17
C SER A 8 -18.66 1.76 -14.54
N GLY A 9 -18.52 3.09 -14.71
CA GLY A 9 -17.44 3.87 -14.09
C GLY A 9 -17.56 3.93 -12.57
N TYR A 10 -18.77 4.10 -12.02
CA TYR A 10 -18.98 4.04 -10.57
C TYR A 10 -18.72 2.65 -10.01
N LEU A 11 -19.16 1.60 -10.70
CA LEU A 11 -18.90 0.22 -10.27
C LEU A 11 -17.39 -0.08 -10.23
N LEU A 12 -16.65 0.33 -11.25
CA LEU A 12 -15.19 0.24 -11.27
C LEU A 12 -14.55 1.07 -10.15
N ALA A 13 -15.03 2.30 -9.89
CA ALA A 13 -14.51 3.14 -8.82
C ALA A 13 -14.67 2.47 -7.44
N TYR A 14 -15.83 1.88 -7.15
CA TYR A 14 -16.05 1.15 -5.90
C TYR A 14 -15.24 -0.13 -5.80
N ALA A 15 -15.15 -0.91 -6.89
CA ALA A 15 -14.30 -2.10 -6.92
C ALA A 15 -12.84 -1.75 -6.62
N MET A 16 -12.32 -0.69 -7.26
CA MET A 16 -10.94 -0.26 -7.04
C MET A 16 -10.72 0.42 -5.69
N TRP A 17 -11.76 1.01 -5.10
CA TRP A 17 -11.72 1.47 -3.72
C TRP A 17 -11.54 0.29 -2.74
N ILE A 18 -12.24 -0.82 -2.96
CA ILE A 18 -12.04 -2.06 -2.20
C ILE A 18 -10.62 -2.60 -2.40
N VAL A 19 -10.09 -2.59 -3.63
CA VAL A 19 -8.70 -2.99 -3.88
C VAL A 19 -7.72 -2.10 -3.10
N SER A 20 -7.90 -0.77 -3.13
CA SER A 20 -7.11 0.18 -2.33
C SER A 20 -7.17 -0.12 -0.83
N PHE A 21 -8.35 -0.47 -0.32
CA PHE A 21 -8.54 -0.88 1.07
C PHE A 21 -7.74 -2.14 1.40
N LEU A 22 -7.82 -3.17 0.56
CA LEU A 22 -7.09 -4.43 0.75
C LEU A 22 -5.57 -4.23 0.66
N LEU A 23 -5.09 -3.37 -0.25
CA LEU A 23 -3.67 -3.02 -0.33
C LEU A 23 -3.17 -2.36 0.96
N TRP A 24 -3.96 -1.47 1.54
CA TRP A 24 -3.57 -0.84 2.80
C TRP A 24 -3.55 -1.83 3.97
N LEU A 25 -4.51 -2.75 4.04
CA LEU A 25 -4.47 -3.86 5.00
C LEU A 25 -3.23 -4.74 4.78
N GLY A 26 -2.90 -5.06 3.53
CA GLY A 26 -1.68 -5.77 3.17
C GLY A 26 -0.43 -5.05 3.67
N PHE A 27 -0.34 -3.74 3.46
CA PHE A 27 0.75 -2.91 3.97
C PHE A 27 0.84 -2.95 5.50
N MET A 28 -0.27 -2.84 6.23
CA MET A 28 -0.27 -2.92 7.69
C MET A 28 0.26 -4.26 8.19
N LEU A 29 -0.14 -5.36 7.55
CA LEU A 29 0.31 -6.71 7.93
C LEU A 29 1.80 -6.88 7.68
N VAL A 30 2.26 -6.62 6.45
CA VAL A 30 3.67 -6.79 6.07
C VAL A 30 4.56 -5.79 6.83
N GLY A 31 4.11 -4.55 6.97
CA GLY A 31 4.82 -3.50 7.70
C GLY A 31 4.96 -3.82 9.18
N ARG A 32 3.91 -4.36 9.81
CA ARG A 32 3.98 -4.81 11.20
C ARG A 32 4.94 -5.98 11.39
N ASP A 33 4.88 -6.98 10.51
CA ASP A 33 5.81 -8.11 10.52
C ASP A 33 7.27 -7.64 10.37
N ALA A 34 7.53 -6.75 9.42
CA ALA A 34 8.85 -6.17 9.20
C ALA A 34 9.34 -5.39 10.44
N LEU A 35 8.45 -4.59 11.05
CA LEU A 35 8.75 -3.83 12.26
C LEU A 35 9.10 -4.77 13.43
N LEU A 36 8.26 -5.77 13.70
CA LEU A 36 8.49 -6.71 14.81
C LEU A 36 9.76 -7.53 14.58
N GLY A 37 10.03 -7.94 13.35
CA GLY A 37 11.28 -8.62 12.99
C GLY A 37 12.52 -7.76 13.26
N MET A 38 12.48 -6.49 12.81
CA MET A 38 13.55 -5.52 13.06
C MET A 38 13.76 -5.28 14.56
N LEU A 39 12.67 -5.04 15.31
CA LEU A 39 12.74 -4.89 16.76
C LEU A 39 13.32 -6.14 17.41
N GLY A 40 12.95 -7.33 16.93
CA GLY A 40 13.50 -8.59 17.37
C GLY A 40 15.03 -8.66 17.27
N ILE A 41 15.61 -8.11 16.20
CA ILE A 41 17.07 -8.08 15.96
C ILE A 41 17.77 -7.01 16.78
N TYR A 42 17.24 -5.80 16.85
CA TYR A 42 17.87 -4.68 17.57
C TYR A 42 17.77 -4.82 19.09
N PHE A 43 16.76 -5.54 19.58
CA PHE A 43 16.48 -5.68 21.01
C PHE A 43 16.81 -7.08 21.56
N ILE A 44 17.68 -7.86 20.90
CA ILE A 44 18.27 -9.09 21.44
C ILE A 44 19.09 -8.74 22.69
N GLY A 45 18.48 -8.93 23.85
CA GLY A 45 19.04 -8.63 25.17
C GLY A 45 17.92 -8.28 26.14
N GLU A 46 17.72 -9.10 27.18
CA GLU A 46 16.55 -9.13 28.07
C GLU A 46 16.36 -7.91 28.98
N SER A 47 16.68 -6.69 28.55
CA SER A 47 16.35 -5.53 29.38
C SER A 47 14.84 -5.23 29.28
N PHE A 48 14.20 -5.14 30.45
CA PHE A 48 12.78 -4.82 30.59
C PHE A 48 12.38 -3.53 29.82
N GLN A 49 13.26 -2.52 29.82
CA GLN A 49 13.07 -1.28 29.08
C GLN A 49 12.97 -1.48 27.57
N ARG A 50 13.76 -2.39 26.98
CA ARG A 50 13.75 -2.67 25.53
C ARG A 50 12.47 -3.38 25.11
N ARG A 51 11.94 -4.28 25.94
CA ARG A 51 10.64 -4.93 25.70
C ARG A 51 9.49 -3.91 25.70
N LEU A 52 9.51 -2.94 26.62
CA LEU A 52 8.51 -1.87 26.65
C LEU A 52 8.57 -0.97 25.40
N GLN A 53 9.78 -0.61 24.95
CA GLN A 53 9.96 0.18 23.73
C GLN A 53 9.40 -0.54 22.49
N ALA A 54 9.67 -1.84 22.35
CA ALA A 54 9.14 -2.63 21.24
C ALA A 54 7.59 -2.71 21.25
N GLN A 55 6.98 -2.88 22.42
CA GLN A 55 5.51 -2.88 22.56
C GLN A 55 4.89 -1.51 22.25
N LEU A 56 5.52 -0.43 22.70
CA LEU A 56 5.08 0.93 22.38
C LEU A 56 5.18 1.19 20.88
N ALA A 57 6.26 0.78 20.23
CA ALA A 57 6.44 0.91 18.79
C ALA A 57 5.36 0.16 18.00
N ASP A 58 5.06 -1.10 18.37
CA ASP A 58 3.98 -1.88 17.73
C ASP A 58 2.62 -1.19 17.88
N ARG A 59 2.28 -0.71 19.09
CA ARG A 59 1.01 0.00 19.34
C ARG A 59 0.93 1.29 18.54
N VAL A 60 1.97 2.11 18.56
CA VAL A 60 2.01 3.37 17.80
C VAL A 60 1.88 3.10 16.30
N PHE A 61 2.53 2.05 15.80
CA PHE A 61 2.39 1.64 14.41
C PHE A 61 0.94 1.26 14.09
N VAL A 62 0.33 0.34 14.84
CA VAL A 62 -1.04 -0.13 14.58
C VAL A 62 -2.06 1.01 14.71
N PHE A 63 -2.00 1.81 15.77
CA PHE A 63 -2.93 2.94 15.95
C PHE A 63 -2.70 4.05 14.94
N GLY A 64 -1.45 4.43 14.68
CA GLY A 64 -1.10 5.49 13.75
C GLY A 64 -1.48 5.14 12.31
N THR A 65 -1.07 3.97 11.84
CA THR A 65 -1.44 3.49 10.50
C THR A 65 -2.95 3.23 10.38
N GLY A 66 -3.58 2.73 11.45
CA GLY A 66 -5.02 2.52 11.56
C GLY A 66 -5.82 3.81 11.37
N LEU A 67 -5.39 4.89 12.02
CA LEU A 67 -6.04 6.19 11.87
C LEU A 67 -5.86 6.76 10.47
N ILE A 68 -4.65 6.69 9.92
CA ILE A 68 -4.35 7.12 8.54
C ILE A 68 -5.24 6.37 7.55
N TRP A 69 -5.41 5.06 7.74
CA TRP A 69 -6.25 4.22 6.89
C TRP A 69 -7.71 4.68 6.83
N VAL A 70 -8.32 4.96 8.00
CA VAL A 70 -9.71 5.42 8.07
C VAL A 70 -9.89 6.74 7.32
N ILE A 71 -8.93 7.67 7.47
CA ILE A 71 -8.94 8.94 6.74
C ILE A 71 -8.82 8.68 5.24
N LEU A 72 -7.86 7.85 4.82
CA LEU A 72 -7.64 7.52 3.42
C LEU A 72 -8.86 6.83 2.80
N MET A 73 -9.60 6.00 3.54
CA MET A 73 -10.82 5.36 3.06
C MET A 73 -11.84 6.38 2.55
N ILE A 74 -12.10 7.42 3.35
CA ILE A 74 -13.06 8.48 3.01
C ILE A 74 -12.53 9.33 1.85
N VAL A 75 -11.24 9.70 1.91
CA VAL A 75 -10.62 10.57 0.90
C VAL A 75 -10.55 9.88 -0.46
N VAL A 76 -10.12 8.61 -0.51
CA VAL A 76 -9.97 7.85 -1.75
C VAL A 76 -11.32 7.56 -2.39
N GLU A 77 -12.35 7.22 -1.62
CA GLU A 77 -13.71 7.01 -2.16
C GLU A 77 -14.19 8.26 -2.90
N ASN A 78 -14.12 9.41 -2.23
CA ASN A 78 -14.53 10.68 -2.81
C ASN A 78 -13.65 11.05 -4.03
N TYR A 79 -12.35 10.75 -3.95
CA TYR A 79 -11.42 11.00 -5.04
C TYR A 79 -11.74 10.18 -6.29
N PHE A 80 -12.11 8.90 -6.15
CA PHE A 80 -12.50 8.03 -7.25
C PHE A 80 -13.87 8.39 -7.81
N ARG A 81 -14.87 8.68 -6.96
CA ARG A 81 -16.20 9.16 -7.41
C ARG A 81 -16.09 10.45 -8.23
N THR A 82 -15.25 11.37 -7.78
CA THR A 82 -14.94 12.59 -8.55
C THR A 82 -14.24 12.27 -9.87
N GLY A 83 -13.43 11.21 -9.89
CA GLY A 83 -12.77 10.68 -11.08
C GLY A 83 -13.73 10.22 -12.17
N VAL A 84 -14.80 9.54 -11.78
CA VAL A 84 -15.87 9.11 -12.70
C VAL A 84 -16.55 10.32 -13.32
N LYS A 85 -16.86 11.34 -12.52
CA LYS A 85 -17.53 12.56 -13.00
C LYS A 85 -16.69 13.34 -14.01
N LYS A 86 -15.36 13.33 -13.87
CA LYS A 86 -14.42 14.06 -14.73
C LYS A 86 -13.83 13.20 -15.86
N GLY A 87 -14.14 11.91 -15.91
CA GLY A 87 -13.60 10.98 -16.92
C GLY A 87 -12.11 10.66 -16.74
N ASP A 88 -11.51 10.98 -15.58
CA ASP A 88 -10.08 10.79 -15.28
C ASP A 88 -9.83 9.66 -14.26
N LEU A 89 -10.78 8.72 -14.10
CA LEU A 89 -10.72 7.65 -13.09
C LEU A 89 -9.42 6.84 -13.17
N SER A 90 -9.04 6.31 -14.33
CA SER A 90 -7.84 5.46 -14.50
C SER A 90 -6.56 6.14 -14.02
N ARG A 91 -6.45 7.45 -14.27
CA ARG A 91 -5.34 8.28 -13.80
C ARG A 91 -5.33 8.35 -12.27
N ARG A 92 -6.49 8.55 -11.66
CA ARG A 92 -6.61 8.62 -10.21
C ARG A 92 -6.31 7.30 -9.53
N LEU A 93 -6.72 6.18 -10.14
CA LEU A 93 -6.38 4.84 -9.66
C LEU A 93 -4.87 4.67 -9.54
N GLY A 94 -4.11 4.96 -10.61
CA GLY A 94 -2.65 4.81 -10.57
C GLY A 94 -1.95 5.71 -9.55
N ARG A 95 -2.50 6.91 -9.27
CA ARG A 95 -1.97 7.81 -8.23
C ARG A 95 -2.22 7.34 -6.80
N VAL A 96 -3.23 6.52 -6.57
CA VAL A 96 -3.55 5.99 -5.24
C VAL A 96 -2.93 4.61 -5.05
N LEU A 97 -3.19 3.70 -5.98
CA LEU A 97 -2.73 2.31 -5.90
C LEU A 97 -1.21 2.20 -6.06
N GLY A 98 -0.60 3.04 -6.90
CA GLY A 98 0.84 3.03 -7.13
C GLY A 98 1.64 3.26 -5.84
N PRO A 99 1.42 4.36 -5.11
CA PRO A 99 2.05 4.58 -3.80
C PRO A 99 1.72 3.49 -2.78
N GLN A 100 0.50 2.94 -2.76
CA GLN A 100 0.15 1.84 -1.85
C GLN A 100 0.97 0.58 -2.12
N VAL A 101 1.11 0.20 -3.40
CA VAL A 101 1.97 -0.93 -3.80
C VAL A 101 3.43 -0.66 -3.46
N LEU A 102 3.92 0.57 -3.66
CA LEU A 102 5.29 0.92 -3.27
C LEU A 102 5.52 0.89 -1.75
N LEU A 103 4.52 1.23 -0.95
CA LEU A 103 4.59 1.08 0.51
C LEU A 103 4.67 -0.38 0.92
N ILE A 104 3.89 -1.26 0.27
CA ILE A 104 3.98 -2.72 0.48
C ILE A 104 5.38 -3.21 0.09
N PHE A 105 5.87 -2.84 -1.10
CA PHE A 105 7.21 -3.17 -1.56
C PHE A 105 8.29 -2.73 -0.56
N LEU A 106 8.19 -1.52 -0.01
CA LEU A 106 9.17 -1.02 0.96
C LEU A 106 9.16 -1.87 2.23
N ALA A 107 7.97 -2.17 2.77
CA ALA A 107 7.83 -3.04 3.94
C ALA A 107 8.37 -4.45 3.66
N ASP A 108 8.07 -5.00 2.47
CA ASP A 108 8.49 -6.34 2.09
C ASP A 108 10.00 -6.42 1.82
N ALA A 109 10.58 -5.39 1.21
CA ALA A 109 12.03 -5.27 1.00
C ALA A 109 12.78 -5.18 2.33
N VAL A 110 12.26 -4.40 3.30
CA VAL A 110 12.83 -4.36 4.66
C VAL A 110 12.80 -5.74 5.29
N LYS A 111 11.66 -6.44 5.20
CA LYS A 111 11.52 -7.81 5.72
C LYS A 111 12.51 -8.77 5.05
N ALA A 112 12.60 -8.76 3.72
CA ALA A 112 13.51 -9.63 2.97
C ALA A 112 14.99 -9.39 3.33
N ILE A 113 15.41 -8.12 3.40
CA ILE A 113 16.84 -7.79 3.57
C ILE A 113 17.30 -8.00 5.01
N TRP A 114 16.45 -7.64 5.99
CA TRP A 114 16.87 -7.52 7.38
C TRP A 114 16.31 -8.60 8.29
N VAL A 115 15.11 -9.13 8.00
CA VAL A 115 14.38 -10.00 8.94
C VAL A 115 14.45 -11.46 8.54
N ASP A 116 14.23 -11.76 7.26
CA ASP A 116 14.11 -13.14 6.81
C ASP A 116 15.48 -13.85 6.81
N PRO A 117 15.52 -15.13 7.22
CA PRO A 117 16.75 -15.91 7.25
C PRO A 117 17.28 -16.23 5.84
N ILE A 118 18.60 -16.17 5.68
CA ILE A 118 19.31 -16.55 4.46
C ILE A 118 19.57 -18.07 4.47
N PRO A 119 19.38 -18.80 3.35
CA PRO A 119 19.07 -18.30 2.00
C PRO A 119 17.58 -18.03 1.75
N LEU A 120 17.32 -16.91 1.09
CA LEU A 120 15.98 -16.55 0.61
C LEU A 120 15.62 -17.34 -0.67
N PRO A 121 14.37 -17.80 -0.81
CA PRO A 121 13.87 -18.35 -2.06
C PRO A 121 14.01 -17.34 -3.21
N TRP A 122 14.45 -17.78 -4.40
CA TRP A 122 14.58 -16.90 -5.57
C TRP A 122 13.27 -16.20 -5.97
N ILE A 123 12.13 -16.85 -5.70
CA ILE A 123 10.79 -16.31 -5.98
C ILE A 123 10.50 -15.02 -5.22
N ARG A 124 11.13 -14.81 -4.05
CA ARG A 124 10.99 -13.60 -3.22
C ARG A 124 11.54 -12.37 -3.94
N TRP A 125 12.68 -12.52 -4.64
CA TRP A 125 13.27 -11.44 -5.44
C TRP A 125 12.42 -11.09 -6.67
N VAL A 126 11.83 -12.11 -7.30
CA VAL A 126 10.90 -11.90 -8.42
C VAL A 126 9.66 -11.14 -7.96
N LEU A 127 9.11 -11.50 -6.80
CA LEU A 127 7.96 -10.82 -6.22
C LEU A 127 8.27 -9.35 -5.94
N LEU A 128 9.39 -9.05 -5.29
CA LEU A 128 9.85 -7.66 -5.06
C LEU A 128 10.01 -6.88 -6.37
N ALA A 129 10.57 -7.50 -7.41
CA ALA A 129 10.71 -6.86 -8.72
C ALA A 129 9.36 -6.56 -9.37
N VAL A 130 8.37 -7.48 -9.22
CA VAL A 130 7.00 -7.29 -9.69
C VAL A 130 6.32 -6.14 -8.96
N GLU A 131 6.38 -6.12 -7.62
CA GLU A 131 5.77 -5.06 -6.81
C GLU A 131 6.34 -3.69 -7.18
N LEU A 132 7.67 -3.58 -7.31
CA LEU A 132 8.32 -2.34 -7.73
C LEU A 132 7.87 -1.90 -9.12
N THR A 133 7.86 -2.84 -10.08
CA THR A 133 7.47 -2.56 -11.47
C THR A 133 6.01 -2.14 -11.57
N VAL A 134 5.11 -2.80 -10.83
CA VAL A 134 3.68 -2.47 -10.77
C VAL A 134 3.48 -1.11 -10.11
N GLY A 135 4.13 -0.84 -8.98
CA GLY A 135 4.02 0.43 -8.26
C GLY A 135 4.50 1.62 -9.09
N VAL A 136 5.73 1.54 -9.62
CA VAL A 136 6.30 2.60 -10.47
C VAL A 136 5.53 2.73 -11.77
N GLY A 137 5.16 1.61 -12.40
CA GLY A 137 4.37 1.58 -13.63
C GLY A 137 3.01 2.26 -13.46
N ALA A 138 2.31 2.00 -12.36
CA ALA A 138 1.03 2.62 -12.05
C ALA A 138 1.15 4.15 -11.87
N ILE A 139 2.18 4.62 -11.15
CA ILE A 139 2.45 6.06 -10.98
C ILE A 139 2.81 6.69 -12.32
N TYR A 140 3.67 6.06 -13.09
CA TYR A 140 4.14 6.57 -14.38
C TYR A 140 2.98 6.71 -15.39
N LEU A 141 2.15 5.67 -15.53
CA LEU A 141 0.96 5.70 -16.39
C LEU A 141 -0.04 6.76 -15.91
N SER A 142 -0.19 6.95 -14.61
CA SER A 142 -1.05 8.01 -14.05
C SER A 142 -0.51 9.42 -14.29
N SER A 143 0.77 9.56 -14.58
CA SER A 143 1.40 10.87 -14.76
C SER A 143 1.27 11.37 -16.19
N ARG A 144 1.10 10.48 -17.17
CA ARG A 144 0.88 10.83 -18.57
C ARG A 144 -0.42 11.64 -18.73
N LYS A 145 -0.31 12.86 -19.27
CA LYS A 145 -1.46 13.70 -19.65
C LYS A 145 -2.20 13.01 -20.81
N PRO A 146 -3.54 13.13 -20.90
CA PRO A 146 -4.23 12.73 -22.12
C PRO A 146 -3.69 13.56 -23.29
N ARG A 147 -3.33 12.89 -24.40
CA ARG A 147 -3.16 13.59 -25.67
C ARG A 147 -4.51 14.23 -25.97
N LEU A 148 -4.56 15.55 -25.97
CA LEU A 148 -5.68 16.31 -26.51
C LEU A 148 -5.74 15.93 -27.99
N SER A 149 -6.69 15.06 -28.37
CA SER A 149 -7.13 14.85 -29.74
C SER A 149 -8.49 15.51 -29.90
#